data_AF-A0A0W8FJ57-F1
#
_entry.id   AF-A0A0W8FJ57-F1
#
_cell.length_a   1.000
_cell.length_b   1.000
_cell.length_c   1.000
_cell.angle_alpha   90.00
_cell.angle_beta   90.00
_cell.angle_gamma   90.00
#
_symmetry.space_group_name_H-M   'P 1'
#
loop_
_entity.id
_entity.type
_entity.pdbx_description
1 polymer ?
#
loop_
_entity_poly.entity_id
_entity_poly.type
_entity_poly.pdbx_seq_one_letter_code
_entity_poly.pdbx_strand_id
1 'polypeptide(L)'
;MGSALAGSLGFNAHAANVIAAAFIACGQDAAHVVEGSSCITTVERVDGGAYVSVTIPSLAVGTVGGGTGIETQRECLGILGVGGGGFPPGTNAKKFAEIVAAGVLAGEISLLGALGAQHLARAHRELGRG
;
A
#
# COMPACT_ATOMS: atom_id res chain seq x y z
N MET A 1 1.45 -5.50 17.86
CA MET A 1 1.48 -6.64 18.79
C MET A 1 1.15 -7.97 18.10
N GLY A 2 0.03 -8.08 17.36
CA GLY A 2 -0.32 -9.31 16.62
C GLY A 2 0.78 -9.81 15.68
N SER A 3 1.31 -8.94 14.81
CA SER A 3 2.42 -9.30 13.90
C SER A 3 3.71 -9.71 14.64
N ALA A 4 4.03 -9.06 15.77
CA ALA A 4 5.18 -9.44 16.60
C ALA A 4 4.98 -10.83 17.25
N LEU A 5 3.77 -11.11 17.74
CA LEU A 5 3.40 -12.41 18.29
C LEU A 5 3.39 -13.52 17.23
N ALA A 6 3.09 -13.17 15.97
CA ALA A 6 3.12 -14.07 14.83
C ALA A 6 4.53 -14.27 14.23
N GLY A 7 5.55 -13.59 14.74
CA GLY A 7 6.91 -13.61 14.15
C GLY A 7 6.98 -13.01 12.74
N SER A 8 6.02 -12.14 12.39
CA SER A 8 5.94 -11.53 11.07
C SER A 8 6.97 -10.41 10.90
N LEU A 9 7.59 -10.38 9.71
CA LEU A 9 8.43 -9.26 9.27
C LEU A 9 7.59 -8.10 8.69
N GLY A 10 6.32 -8.34 8.35
CA GLY A 10 5.35 -7.33 7.91
C GLY A 10 4.44 -6.90 9.05
N PHE A 11 4.47 -5.60 9.37
CA PHE A 11 3.61 -4.96 10.38
C PHE A 11 2.54 -4.12 9.69
N ASN A 12 1.85 -4.71 8.73
CA ASN A 12 0.76 -4.11 7.97
C ASN A 12 -0.46 -5.04 7.97
N ALA A 13 -1.63 -4.52 7.59
CA ALA A 13 -2.86 -5.28 7.54
C ALA A 13 -3.05 -5.98 6.18
N HIS A 14 -2.81 -5.28 5.06
CA HIS A 14 -2.95 -5.85 3.71
C HIS A 14 -2.12 -5.17 2.61
N ALA A 15 -0.93 -4.61 2.92
CA ALA A 15 -0.08 -3.96 1.92
C ALA A 15 0.20 -4.84 0.69
N ALA A 16 0.35 -6.16 0.89
CA ALA A 16 0.53 -7.14 -0.18
C ALA A 16 -0.59 -7.11 -1.23
N ASN A 17 -1.85 -6.90 -0.83
CA ASN A 17 -2.99 -6.88 -1.76
C ASN A 17 -2.89 -5.70 -2.72
N VAL A 18 -2.62 -4.51 -2.18
CA VAL A 18 -2.49 -3.29 -2.99
C VAL A 18 -1.29 -3.39 -3.93
N ILE A 19 -0.15 -3.86 -3.42
CA ILE A 19 1.08 -4.00 -4.20
C ILE A 19 0.90 -5.03 -5.31
N ALA A 20 0.34 -6.21 -5.02
CA ALA A 20 0.06 -7.22 -6.04
C ALA A 20 -0.87 -6.69 -7.14
N ALA A 21 -1.95 -6.01 -6.76
CA ALA A 21 -2.89 -5.43 -7.71
C ALA A 21 -2.22 -4.40 -8.62
N ALA A 22 -1.43 -3.48 -8.05
CA ALA A 22 -0.67 -2.50 -8.83
C ALA A 22 0.37 -3.18 -9.74
N PHE A 23 1.03 -4.22 -9.26
CA PHE A 23 2.07 -4.93 -10.00
C PHE A 23 1.49 -5.64 -11.23
N ILE A 24 0.40 -6.38 -11.05
CA ILE A 24 -0.29 -7.08 -12.14
C ILE A 24 -0.83 -6.07 -13.17
N ALA A 25 -1.48 -5.00 -12.70
CA ALA A 25 -2.08 -4.00 -13.58
C ALA A 25 -1.04 -3.21 -14.37
N CYS A 26 0.10 -2.89 -13.77
CA CYS A 26 1.12 -2.02 -14.37
C CYS A 26 2.33 -2.77 -14.94
N GLY A 27 2.25 -4.11 -15.06
CA GLY A 27 3.29 -4.92 -15.72
C GLY A 27 4.59 -5.01 -14.95
N GLN A 28 4.52 -4.97 -13.62
CA GLN A 28 5.64 -5.23 -12.73
C GLN A 28 5.81 -6.75 -12.53
N ASP A 29 6.92 -7.16 -11.94
CA ASP A 29 7.12 -8.55 -11.55
C ASP A 29 6.31 -8.87 -10.29
N ALA A 30 5.24 -9.65 -10.43
CA ALA A 30 4.37 -10.03 -9.33
C ALA A 30 5.10 -10.84 -8.24
N ALA A 31 6.22 -11.53 -8.54
CA ALA A 31 6.99 -12.25 -7.55
C ALA A 31 7.66 -11.31 -6.54
N HIS A 32 7.97 -10.06 -6.93
CA HIS A 32 8.50 -9.04 -6.03
C HIS A 32 7.48 -8.55 -4.98
N VAL A 33 6.23 -9.03 -5.00
CA VAL A 33 5.28 -8.78 -3.90
C VAL A 33 5.83 -9.26 -2.55
N VAL A 34 6.64 -10.33 -2.54
CA VAL A 34 7.26 -10.84 -1.31
C VAL A 34 8.08 -9.75 -0.65
N GLU A 35 8.90 -9.03 -1.43
CA GLU A 35 9.75 -7.95 -0.94
C GLU A 35 8.94 -6.68 -0.63
N GLY A 36 8.01 -6.31 -1.52
CA GLY A 36 7.16 -5.13 -1.36
C GLY A 36 6.22 -5.20 -0.15
N SER A 37 5.77 -6.41 0.21
CA SER A 37 4.85 -6.63 1.34
C SER A 37 5.48 -6.44 2.72
N SER A 38 6.81 -6.27 2.79
CA SER A 38 7.55 -5.92 3.99
C SER A 38 7.29 -4.45 4.38
N CYS A 39 6.05 -4.14 4.74
CA CYS A 39 5.59 -2.81 5.08
C CYS A 39 5.34 -2.69 6.59
N ILE A 40 5.69 -1.55 7.16
CA ILE A 40 5.37 -1.18 8.55
C ILE A 40 4.31 -0.08 8.53
N THR A 41 3.16 -0.34 9.12
CA THR A 41 2.10 0.65 9.33
C THR A 41 2.18 1.18 10.76
N THR A 42 2.38 2.48 10.89
CA THR A 42 2.41 3.19 12.18
C THR A 42 1.12 3.98 12.34
N VAL A 43 0.50 3.87 13.52
CA VAL A 43 -0.66 4.67 13.89
C VAL A 43 -0.41 5.27 15.27
N GLU A 44 -0.45 6.58 15.35
CA GLU A 44 -0.26 7.33 16.60
C GLU A 44 -1.44 8.27 16.83
N ARG A 45 -1.89 8.35 18.09
CA ARG A 45 -2.90 9.33 18.46
C ARG A 45 -2.27 10.72 18.50
N VAL A 46 -2.92 11.69 17.87
CA VAL A 46 -2.53 13.11 17.91
C VAL A 46 -3.73 13.95 18.32
N ASP A 47 -3.50 15.21 18.66
CA ASP A 47 -4.60 16.13 18.99
C ASP A 47 -5.53 16.29 17.77
N GLY A 48 -6.81 15.99 17.99
CA GLY A 48 -7.84 16.08 16.94
C GLY A 48 -7.88 14.90 15.96
N GLY A 49 -7.06 13.86 16.11
CA GLY A 49 -7.13 12.72 15.19
C GLY A 49 -6.07 11.63 15.40
N ALA A 50 -5.63 11.04 14.30
CA ALA A 50 -4.57 10.04 14.27
C ALA A 50 -3.58 10.36 13.15
N TYR A 51 -2.30 10.26 13.47
CA TYR A 51 -1.23 10.19 12.48
C TYR A 51 -1.12 8.75 11.99
N VAL A 52 -1.11 8.56 10.67
CA VAL A 52 -0.96 7.24 10.05
C VAL A 52 0.12 7.33 8.99
N SER A 53 1.08 6.40 9.03
CA SER A 53 2.12 6.30 8.01
C SER A 53 2.40 4.86 7.64
N VAL A 54 2.87 4.64 6.42
CA VAL A 54 3.40 3.36 5.96
C VAL A 54 4.85 3.53 5.54
N THR A 55 5.70 2.59 5.94
CA THR A 55 7.10 2.54 5.54
C THR A 55 7.33 1.26 4.77
N ILE A 56 7.70 1.40 3.49
CA ILE A 56 8.01 0.30 2.58
C ILE A 56 9.49 0.44 2.20
N PRO A 57 10.42 -0.29 2.85
CA PRO A 57 11.86 -0.13 2.66
C PRO A 57 12.32 -0.65 1.30
N SER A 58 11.57 -1.56 0.70
CA SER A 58 11.94 -2.30 -0.50
C SER A 58 10.76 -2.41 -1.45
N LEU A 59 10.59 -1.43 -2.32
CA LEU A 59 9.55 -1.42 -3.36
C LEU A 59 10.18 -1.45 -4.75
N ALA A 60 10.38 -2.65 -5.28
CA ALA A 60 10.97 -2.88 -6.60
C ALA A 60 9.94 -2.59 -7.72
N VAL A 61 10.01 -1.39 -8.29
CA VAL A 61 9.12 -0.95 -9.38
C VAL A 61 9.89 -0.32 -10.53
N GLY A 62 9.30 -0.36 -11.72
CA GLY A 62 9.82 0.24 -12.95
C GLY A 62 8.72 0.65 -13.92
N THR A 63 9.01 1.66 -14.74
CA THR A 63 8.07 2.21 -15.74
C THR A 63 8.55 2.02 -17.18
N VAL A 64 9.64 1.25 -17.36
CA VAL A 64 10.24 0.84 -18.62
C VAL A 64 10.78 -0.58 -18.46
N GLY A 65 10.67 -1.41 -19.50
CA GLY A 65 11.19 -2.78 -19.52
C GLY A 65 10.25 -3.83 -18.93
N GLY A 66 10.59 -5.11 -19.10
CA GLY A 66 9.76 -6.22 -18.62
C GLY A 66 8.31 -6.17 -19.13
N GLY A 67 7.35 -6.40 -18.24
CA GLY A 67 5.92 -6.41 -18.57
C GLY A 67 5.32 -5.03 -18.89
N THR A 68 6.02 -3.93 -18.60
CA THR A 68 5.55 -2.55 -18.88
C THR A 68 5.40 -2.25 -20.37
N GLY A 69 6.00 -3.08 -21.22
CA GLY A 69 5.90 -2.99 -22.68
C GLY A 69 4.62 -3.57 -23.27
N ILE A 70 3.87 -4.38 -22.52
CA ILE A 70 2.61 -4.98 -22.98
C ILE A 70 1.53 -3.89 -23.04
N GLU A 71 0.69 -3.91 -24.08
CA GLU A 71 -0.24 -2.83 -24.42
C GLU A 71 -1.15 -2.43 -23.25
N THR A 72 -1.82 -3.39 -22.61
CA THR A 72 -2.74 -3.11 -21.50
C THR A 72 -2.02 -2.58 -20.25
N GLN A 73 -0.87 -3.15 -19.89
CA GLN A 73 -0.07 -2.66 -18.76
C GLN A 73 0.50 -1.26 -19.02
N ARG A 74 0.88 -0.98 -20.27
CA ARG A 74 1.32 0.36 -20.70
C ARG A 74 0.19 1.38 -20.59
N GLU A 75 -1.04 1.00 -20.96
CA GLU A 75 -2.22 1.85 -20.77
C GLU A 75 -2.46 2.14 -19.29
N CYS A 76 -2.36 1.15 -18.40
CA CYS A 76 -2.46 1.37 -16.95
C CYS A 76 -1.42 2.38 -16.44
N LEU A 77 -0.15 2.26 -16.87
CA LEU A 77 0.89 3.26 -16.56
C LEU A 77 0.58 4.64 -17.17
N GLY A 78 -0.10 4.68 -18.33
CA GLY A 78 -0.58 5.89 -18.98
C GLY A 78 -1.69 6.60 -18.18
N ILE A 79 -2.66 5.85 -17.65
CA ILE A 79 -3.71 6.36 -16.75
C ILE A 79 -3.10 7.04 -15.53
N LEU A 80 -2.05 6.43 -14.96
CA LEU A 80 -1.31 6.97 -13.83
C LEU A 80 -0.33 8.11 -14.20
N GLY A 81 -0.16 8.38 -15.51
CA GLY A 81 0.74 9.42 -16.01
C GLY A 81 2.21 9.16 -15.66
N VAL A 82 2.63 7.89 -15.68
CA VAL A 82 4.00 7.45 -15.35
C VAL A 82 4.60 6.49 -16.39
N GLY A 83 3.99 6.34 -17.56
CA GLY A 83 4.58 5.54 -18.65
C GLY A 83 5.93 6.09 -19.13
N GLY A 84 6.91 5.22 -19.38
CA GLY A 84 8.24 5.61 -19.86
C GLY A 84 9.21 6.01 -18.73
N GLY A 85 10.43 6.38 -19.10
CA GLY A 85 11.52 6.63 -18.13
C GLY A 85 11.40 7.94 -17.34
N GLY A 86 10.58 8.88 -17.82
CA GLY A 86 10.53 10.25 -17.30
C GLY A 86 11.75 11.09 -17.66
N PHE A 87 11.73 12.37 -17.29
CA PHE A 87 12.83 13.32 -17.53
C PHE A 87 13.12 14.15 -16.26
N PRO A 88 14.29 13.99 -15.61
CA PRO A 88 15.37 13.05 -15.95
C PRO A 88 14.97 11.57 -15.78
N PRO A 89 15.73 10.62 -16.37
CA PRO A 89 15.46 9.19 -16.24
C PRO A 89 15.26 8.74 -14.78
N GLY A 90 14.25 7.91 -14.54
CA GLY A 90 13.88 7.39 -13.22
C GLY A 90 12.84 8.21 -12.47
N THR A 91 12.50 9.42 -12.93
CA THR A 91 11.45 10.25 -12.30
C THR A 91 10.08 9.59 -12.30
N ASN A 92 9.70 8.94 -13.41
CA ASN A 92 8.42 8.24 -13.49
C ASN A 92 8.36 7.03 -12.57
N ALA A 93 9.47 6.27 -12.43
CA ALA A 93 9.53 5.15 -11.50
C ALA A 93 9.39 5.60 -10.04
N LYS A 94 10.01 6.73 -9.66
CA LYS A 94 9.83 7.33 -8.33
C LYS A 94 8.38 7.76 -8.07
N LYS A 95 7.77 8.46 -9.04
CA LYS A 95 6.37 8.86 -8.96
C LYS A 95 5.44 7.64 -8.86
N PHE A 96 5.73 6.58 -9.61
CA PHE A 96 4.96 5.35 -9.53
C PHE A 96 5.10 4.67 -8.16
N ALA A 97 6.29 4.65 -7.56
CA ALA A 97 6.51 4.17 -6.20
C ALA A 97 5.68 4.96 -5.16
N GLU A 98 5.63 6.30 -5.28
CA GLU A 98 4.80 7.16 -4.43
C GLU A 98 3.31 6.85 -4.57
N ILE A 99 2.82 6.63 -5.80
CA ILE A 99 1.42 6.25 -6.06
C ILE A 99 1.09 4.91 -5.39
N VAL A 100 1.96 3.91 -5.52
CA VAL A 100 1.76 2.60 -4.88
C VAL A 100 1.76 2.73 -3.36
N ALA A 101 2.70 3.48 -2.78
CA ALA A 101 2.75 3.72 -1.34
C ALA A 101 1.51 4.46 -0.82
N ALA A 102 1.00 5.45 -1.56
CA ALA A 102 -0.24 6.15 -1.24
C ALA A 102 -1.45 5.20 -1.28
N GLY A 103 -1.50 4.31 -2.27
CA GLY A 103 -2.51 3.26 -2.35
C GLY A 103 -2.47 2.32 -1.14
N VAL A 104 -1.27 1.89 -0.73
CA VAL A 104 -1.08 1.06 0.47
C VAL A 104 -1.58 1.80 1.71
N LEU A 105 -1.17 3.05 1.91
CA LEU A 105 -1.62 3.87 3.04
C LEU A 105 -3.15 3.99 3.09
N ALA A 106 -3.79 4.29 1.95
CA ALA A 106 -5.24 4.39 1.86
C ALA A 106 -5.93 3.08 2.22
N GLY A 107 -5.40 1.96 1.71
CA GLY A 107 -5.87 0.62 2.05
C GLY A 107 -5.77 0.33 3.55
N GLU A 108 -4.62 0.63 4.16
CA GLU A 108 -4.39 0.42 5.59
C GLU A 108 -5.36 1.24 6.44
N ILE A 109 -5.52 2.54 6.14
CA ILE A 109 -6.47 3.43 6.84
C ILE A 109 -7.90 2.88 6.75
N SER A 110 -8.33 2.46 5.56
CA SER A 110 -9.68 1.93 5.34
C SER A 110 -9.94 0.68 6.19
N LEU A 111 -9.01 -0.28 6.19
CA LEU A 111 -9.17 -1.54 6.92
C LEU A 111 -9.09 -1.32 8.44
N LEU A 112 -8.13 -0.52 8.90
CA LEU A 112 -7.99 -0.16 10.31
C LEU A 112 -9.23 0.61 10.82
N GLY A 113 -9.77 1.51 10.01
CA GLY A 113 -11.01 2.23 10.30
C GLY A 113 -12.21 1.29 10.45
N ALA A 114 -12.36 0.32 9.54
CA ALA A 114 -13.43 -0.68 9.61
C ALA A 114 -13.32 -1.56 10.86
N LEU A 115 -12.13 -2.05 11.19
CA LEU A 115 -11.87 -2.86 12.38
C LEU A 115 -12.11 -2.03 13.65
N GLY A 116 -11.59 -0.81 13.70
CA GLY A 116 -11.78 0.13 14.80
C GLY A 116 -13.26 0.44 15.04
N ALA A 117 -14.02 0.74 13.98
CA ALA A 117 -15.46 1.02 14.04
C ALA A 117 -16.28 -0.20 14.50
N GLN A 118 -15.91 -1.42 14.09
CA GLN A 118 -16.58 -2.65 14.56
C GLN A 118 -16.32 -2.91 16.04
N HIS A 119 -15.09 -2.70 16.52
CA HIS A 119 -14.76 -2.77 17.94
C HIS A 119 -15.47 -1.66 18.74
N LEU A 120 -15.51 -0.43 18.22
CA LEU A 120 -16.24 0.70 18.80
C LEU A 120 -17.76 0.46 18.84
N ALA A 121 -18.35 -0.05 17.76
CA ALA A 121 -19.78 -0.38 17.69
C ALA A 121 -20.14 -1.51 18.64
N ARG A 122 -19.26 -2.52 18.78
CA ARG A 122 -19.44 -3.58 19.78
C ARG A 122 -19.32 -3.07 21.20
N ALA A 123 -18.30 -2.25 21.50
CA ALA A 123 -18.13 -1.63 22.81
C ALA A 123 -19.29 -0.70 23.16
N HIS A 124 -19.81 0.09 22.20
CA HIS A 124 -21.02 0.89 22.38
C HIS A 124 -22.27 0.04 22.63
N ARG A 125 -22.41 -1.13 22.00
CA ARG A 125 -23.53 -2.05 22.29
C ARG A 125 -23.42 -2.73 23.66
N GLU A 126 -22.21 -3.07 24.09
CA GLU A 126 -21.98 -3.78 25.35
C GLU A 126 -21.93 -2.83 26.57
N LEU A 127 -21.50 -1.58 26.38
CA LEU A 127 -21.39 -0.55 27.43
C LEU A 127 -22.47 0.53 27.35
N GLY A 128 -23.20 0.64 26.24
CA GLY A 128 -24.33 1.54 26.06
C GLY A 128 -25.57 1.01 26.77
N ARG A 129 -25.56 1.09 28.09
CA ARG A 129 -26.79 1.06 28.91
C ARG A 129 -27.42 2.44 28.86
N GLY A 130 -28.44 2.57 28.01
CA GLY A 130 -29.54 3.53 28.12
C GLY A 130 -30.83 2.75 28.02
#